data_AF-A0A7Y5IE73-F1
#
_entry.id   AF-A0A7Y5IE73-F1
#
_cell.length_a   1.000
_cell.length_b   1.000
_cell.length_c   1.000
_cell.angle_alpha   90.00
_cell.angle_beta   90.00
_cell.angle_gamma   90.00
#
_symmetry.space_group_name_H-M   'P 1'
#
loop_
_entity.id
_entity.type
_entity.pdbx_description
1 polymer ?
#
loop_
_entity_poly.entity_id
_entity_poly.type
_entity_poly.pdbx_seq_one_letter_code
_entity_poly.pdbx_strand_id
1 'polypeptide(L)'
;MSQRHHYSTALIVCLLCFPVLSESQWIKTVGIDSTNVLSITSHGSYLFAATGQGVYRSSDDGFSWLPINSGFVAEPGMNSRPYVNCLTVKGNTIYAGTNQGIFTTVNDGEAWTLFGTTPLYPSIASIQFISTTMFVTGHRTIYDDENIILESDLLRSSDEGNSWYSSSNGIPINSIGGVFTHRHRLIAVTHRGIYVSIDSGSTWQRTIPYQAISEIFNVAANDSVLIAFSRGPLSVSMDGGSTWTFPNGDSSFYDPVAMCVVRNTLVMSWGGVRVSTDWGKQWRIMNDGLDTAGSLSPRFYRIRGFLSSGSALFASSELHLWRRPLDQITSAHQYSGQRIPAAQYLDQNYPNPFNPETVIRFSVPQRDLTTLTVYDALGREVSELLNEELPAGRHTVRWNGMDRSGEPAASGIYFYRMRSGAFAVTKKMLLIR
;
A
#
# COMPACT_ATOMS: atom_id res chain seq x y z
N MET A 1 10.10 -76.05 -28.05
CA MET A 1 10.12 -74.58 -27.94
C MET A 1 8.69 -74.07 -28.12
N SER A 2 8.00 -73.79 -27.02
CA SER A 2 6.73 -73.06 -27.03
C SER A 2 6.42 -72.53 -25.63
N GLN A 3 6.27 -71.21 -25.59
CA GLN A 3 5.54 -70.33 -24.69
C GLN A 3 5.74 -70.36 -23.16
N ARG A 4 6.21 -69.19 -22.69
CA ARG A 4 6.03 -68.63 -21.33
C ARG A 4 4.58 -68.22 -21.11
N HIS A 5 4.10 -68.36 -19.89
CA HIS A 5 2.97 -67.57 -19.36
C HIS A 5 3.49 -66.73 -18.19
N HIS A 6 3.26 -65.42 -18.29
CA HIS A 6 3.48 -64.43 -17.25
C HIS A 6 2.27 -64.40 -16.32
N TYR A 7 2.48 -64.51 -15.01
CA TYR A 7 1.49 -64.09 -14.01
C TYR A 7 1.88 -62.71 -13.48
N SER A 8 0.90 -61.81 -13.54
CA SER A 8 0.98 -60.40 -13.17
C SER A 8 0.52 -60.25 -11.71
N THR A 9 1.37 -59.69 -10.85
CA THR A 9 0.98 -59.18 -9.53
C THR A 9 0.96 -57.66 -9.59
N ALA A 10 -0.25 -57.10 -9.68
CA ALA A 10 -0.46 -55.65 -9.61
C ALA A 10 -0.42 -55.21 -8.14
N LEU A 11 0.61 -54.44 -7.78
CA LEU A 11 0.68 -53.71 -6.52
C LEU A 11 -0.10 -52.39 -6.70
N ILE A 12 -1.32 -52.31 -6.17
CA ILE A 12 -2.08 -51.05 -6.14
C ILE A 12 -1.50 -50.20 -5.02
N VAL A 13 -0.62 -49.26 -5.38
CA VAL A 13 -0.26 -48.15 -4.50
C VAL A 13 -1.38 -47.12 -4.62
N CYS A 14 -2.32 -47.12 -3.66
CA CYS A 14 -3.23 -46.00 -3.46
C CYS A 14 -2.41 -44.79 -3.00
N LEU A 15 -1.94 -43.98 -3.95
CA LEU A 15 -1.58 -42.59 -3.70
C LEU A 15 -2.85 -41.85 -3.32
N LEU A 16 -3.09 -41.72 -2.01
CA LEU A 16 -3.97 -40.69 -1.48
C LEU A 16 -3.33 -39.34 -1.79
N CYS A 17 -3.60 -38.81 -2.99
CA CYS A 17 -3.46 -37.38 -3.26
C CYS A 17 -4.46 -36.65 -2.37
N PHE A 18 -4.01 -36.25 -1.18
CA PHE A 18 -4.62 -35.09 -0.55
C PHE A 18 -4.33 -33.92 -1.48
N PRO A 19 -5.33 -33.21 -2.03
CA PRO A 19 -5.05 -31.88 -2.53
C PRO A 19 -4.61 -31.09 -1.30
N VAL A 20 -3.32 -30.74 -1.23
CA VAL A 20 -2.94 -29.58 -0.45
C VAL A 20 -3.66 -28.44 -1.13
N LEU A 21 -4.84 -28.10 -0.65
CA LEU A 21 -5.40 -26.78 -0.85
C LEU A 21 -4.37 -25.86 -0.20
N SER A 22 -3.43 -25.38 -1.01
CA SER A 22 -2.52 -24.31 -0.63
C SER A 22 -3.42 -23.14 -0.22
N GLU A 23 -3.63 -22.95 1.08
CA GLU A 23 -4.33 -21.78 1.56
C GLU A 23 -3.65 -20.54 0.95
N SER A 24 -4.44 -19.73 0.23
CA SER A 24 -3.95 -18.54 -0.43
C SER A 24 -3.45 -17.56 0.63
N GLN A 25 -2.13 -17.46 0.78
CA GLN A 25 -1.51 -16.65 1.82
C GLN A 25 -0.33 -15.84 1.26
N TRP A 26 0.01 -14.78 1.97
CA TRP A 26 1.24 -14.02 1.76
C TRP A 26 2.44 -14.87 2.15
N ILE A 27 3.45 -14.87 1.29
CA ILE A 27 4.71 -15.59 1.49
C ILE A 27 5.81 -14.56 1.66
N LYS A 28 6.50 -14.61 2.80
CA LYS A 28 7.65 -13.75 3.05
C LYS A 28 8.77 -14.10 2.08
N THR A 29 9.34 -13.12 1.40
CA THR A 29 10.44 -13.32 0.46
C THR A 29 11.78 -13.39 1.20
N VAL A 30 12.82 -13.91 0.54
CA VAL A 30 14.18 -14.01 1.10
C VAL A 30 15.16 -13.14 0.31
N GLY A 31 16.18 -12.60 0.96
CA GLY A 31 17.31 -11.90 0.31
C GLY A 31 17.20 -10.37 0.26
N ILE A 32 16.04 -9.81 0.65
CA ILE A 32 15.90 -8.38 0.95
C ILE A 32 15.65 -8.25 2.46
N ASP A 33 16.72 -8.08 3.22
CA ASP A 33 16.64 -7.85 4.66
C ASP A 33 16.63 -6.36 4.95
N SER A 34 15.58 -5.87 5.61
CA SER A 34 15.53 -4.52 6.21
C SER A 34 15.83 -3.37 5.24
N THR A 35 15.19 -3.35 4.08
CA THR A 35 15.20 -2.15 3.21
C THR A 35 13.79 -1.82 2.75
N ASN A 36 13.42 -0.54 2.83
CA ASN A 36 12.15 -0.06 2.31
C ASN A 36 12.17 -0.26 0.78
N VAL A 37 11.35 -1.18 0.27
CA VAL A 37 11.23 -1.43 -1.17
C VAL A 37 10.32 -0.36 -1.75
N LEU A 38 10.90 0.50 -2.58
CA LEU A 38 10.26 1.73 -3.09
C LEU A 38 9.59 1.51 -4.45
N SER A 39 10.14 0.61 -5.26
CA SER A 39 9.61 0.28 -6.59
C SER A 39 9.98 -1.14 -6.98
N ILE A 40 9.08 -1.85 -7.68
CA ILE A 40 9.37 -3.14 -8.32
C ILE A 40 8.92 -3.07 -9.77
N THR A 41 9.72 -3.65 -10.66
CA THR A 41 9.38 -3.81 -12.08
C THR A 41 9.81 -5.19 -12.58
N SER A 42 9.40 -5.55 -13.79
CA SER A 42 9.78 -6.78 -14.47
C SER A 42 10.38 -6.48 -15.83
N HIS A 43 11.42 -7.22 -16.18
CA HIS A 43 11.96 -7.25 -17.53
C HIS A 43 12.36 -8.70 -17.86
N GLY A 44 11.88 -9.22 -18.99
CA GLY A 44 12.02 -10.64 -19.32
C GLY A 44 11.41 -11.55 -18.25
N SER A 45 12.19 -12.54 -17.80
CA SER A 45 11.81 -13.46 -16.71
C SER A 45 12.20 -12.98 -15.32
N TYR A 46 12.82 -11.79 -15.20
CA TYR A 46 13.33 -11.27 -13.94
C TYR A 46 12.41 -10.20 -13.35
N LEU A 47 12.39 -10.16 -12.01
CA LEU A 47 11.86 -9.04 -11.25
C LEU A 47 12.99 -8.21 -10.66
N PHE A 48 12.77 -6.92 -10.51
CA PHE A 48 13.75 -5.96 -10.02
C PHE A 48 13.12 -5.12 -8.92
N ALA A 49 13.77 -5.00 -7.77
CA ALA A 49 13.32 -4.22 -6.62
C ALA A 49 14.32 -3.09 -6.32
N ALA A 50 13.84 -1.86 -6.31
CA ALA A 50 14.59 -0.69 -5.90
C ALA A 50 14.46 -0.45 -4.39
N THR A 51 15.60 -0.20 -3.76
CA THR A 51 15.71 -0.02 -2.33
C THR A 51 16.70 1.09 -1.99
N GLY A 52 16.77 1.46 -0.72
CA GLY A 52 17.79 2.38 -0.21
C GLY A 52 19.22 1.83 -0.25
N GLN A 53 19.44 0.58 -0.68
CA GLN A 53 20.76 -0.06 -0.78
C GLN A 53 21.08 -0.52 -2.21
N GLY A 54 20.39 0.05 -3.20
CA GLY A 54 20.55 -0.28 -4.61
C GLY A 54 19.38 -1.08 -5.17
N VAL A 55 19.66 -1.95 -6.12
CA VAL A 55 18.70 -2.80 -6.81
C VAL A 55 18.94 -4.27 -6.46
N TYR A 56 17.85 -5.00 -6.31
CA TYR A 56 17.83 -6.45 -6.15
C TYR A 56 17.09 -7.09 -7.31
N ARG A 57 17.53 -8.27 -7.75
CA ARG A 57 16.92 -9.05 -8.83
C ARG A 57 16.42 -10.38 -8.30
N SER A 58 15.24 -10.80 -8.76
CA SER A 58 14.72 -12.14 -8.56
C SER A 58 14.59 -12.87 -9.89
N SER A 59 15.00 -14.13 -9.91
CA SER A 59 14.88 -15.07 -11.04
C SER A 59 13.84 -16.18 -10.81
N ASP A 60 13.14 -16.12 -9.68
CA ASP A 60 12.21 -17.15 -9.21
C ASP A 60 10.85 -16.53 -8.86
N ASP A 61 10.41 -15.55 -9.66
CA ASP A 61 9.10 -14.89 -9.50
C ASP A 61 8.93 -14.21 -8.12
N GLY A 62 10.04 -13.75 -7.54
CA GLY A 62 10.07 -12.96 -6.32
C GLY A 62 10.09 -13.77 -5.02
N PHE A 63 10.38 -15.08 -5.07
CA PHE A 63 10.60 -15.86 -3.84
C PHE A 63 11.94 -15.48 -3.18
N SER A 64 12.99 -15.31 -3.97
CA SER A 64 14.31 -14.89 -3.52
C SER A 64 14.89 -13.75 -4.37
N TRP A 65 15.74 -12.95 -3.74
CA TRP A 65 16.28 -11.72 -4.32
C TRP A 65 17.79 -11.62 -4.07
N LEU A 66 18.54 -11.18 -5.07
CA LEU A 66 19.99 -10.99 -5.00
C LEU A 66 20.37 -9.55 -5.38
N PRO A 67 21.33 -8.92 -4.69
CA PRO A 67 21.77 -7.57 -5.03
C PRO A 67 22.50 -7.54 -6.38
N ILE A 68 22.19 -6.55 -7.21
CA ILE A 68 22.73 -6.38 -8.57
C ILE A 68 23.19 -4.92 -8.77
N ASN A 69 24.24 -4.54 -8.05
CA ASN A 69 24.64 -3.14 -7.86
C ASN A 69 25.93 -2.73 -8.57
N SER A 70 26.46 -3.60 -9.43
CA SER A 70 27.68 -3.32 -10.20
C SER A 70 27.46 -2.12 -11.12
N GLY A 71 28.38 -1.17 -11.13
CA GLY A 71 28.29 0.02 -11.99
C GLY A 71 27.53 1.21 -11.39
N PHE A 72 26.95 1.08 -10.18
CA PHE A 72 26.57 2.23 -9.37
C PHE A 72 27.82 2.92 -8.79
N VAL A 73 28.61 3.52 -9.67
CA VAL A 73 29.76 4.35 -9.34
C VAL A 73 29.38 5.77 -9.72
N ALA A 74 29.13 6.61 -8.72
CA ALA A 74 28.85 8.01 -8.96
C ALA A 74 30.15 8.81 -9.13
N GLU A 75 29.97 10.06 -9.55
CA GLU A 75 31.00 11.09 -9.74
C GLU A 75 32.16 11.02 -8.70
N PRO A 76 33.39 11.36 -9.10
CA PRO A 76 34.54 11.40 -8.18
C PRO A 76 34.21 12.17 -6.90
N GLY A 77 34.30 11.50 -5.74
CA GLY A 77 33.99 12.08 -4.42
C GLY A 77 32.72 11.54 -3.76
N MET A 78 31.91 10.73 -4.45
CA MET A 78 30.74 10.06 -3.87
C MET A 78 31.11 8.62 -3.43
N ASN A 79 31.26 8.41 -2.12
CA ASN A 79 31.70 7.12 -1.56
C ASN A 79 30.55 6.17 -1.17
N SER A 80 29.30 6.51 -1.47
CA SER A 80 28.14 5.73 -1.06
C SER A 80 27.28 5.29 -2.24
N ARG A 81 26.78 4.05 -2.15
CA ARG A 81 25.82 3.48 -3.10
C ARG A 81 24.59 4.39 -3.19
N PRO A 82 24.05 4.63 -4.40
CA PRO A 82 22.85 5.44 -4.57
C PRO A 82 21.64 4.76 -3.91
N TYR A 83 20.79 5.60 -3.34
CA TYR A 83 19.42 5.24 -2.98
C TYR A 83 18.60 5.20 -4.26
N VAL A 84 17.92 4.08 -4.53
CA VAL A 84 17.12 3.91 -5.75
C VAL A 84 15.65 4.08 -5.39
N ASN A 85 15.02 5.13 -5.93
CA ASN A 85 13.65 5.49 -5.60
C ASN A 85 12.63 4.84 -6.53
N CYS A 86 12.97 4.71 -7.83
CA CYS A 86 12.07 4.15 -8.83
C CYS A 86 12.79 3.32 -9.88
N LEU A 87 12.06 2.37 -10.47
CA LEU A 87 12.50 1.60 -11.63
C LEU A 87 11.45 1.71 -12.74
N THR A 88 11.91 1.87 -13.97
CA THR A 88 11.04 1.92 -15.16
C THR A 88 11.70 1.17 -16.30
N VAL A 89 10.90 0.45 -17.09
CA VAL A 89 11.39 -0.32 -18.24
C VAL A 89 10.88 0.34 -19.51
N LYS A 90 11.76 0.54 -20.49
CA LYS A 90 11.41 0.97 -21.84
C LYS A 90 12.23 0.19 -22.85
N GLY A 91 11.56 -0.60 -23.69
CA GLY A 91 12.24 -1.51 -24.60
C GLY A 91 13.09 -2.51 -23.82
N ASN A 92 14.37 -2.61 -24.18
CA ASN A 92 15.34 -3.51 -23.54
C ASN A 92 16.15 -2.83 -22.41
N THR A 93 15.76 -1.62 -22.00
CA THR A 93 16.51 -0.82 -21.03
C THR A 93 15.69 -0.66 -19.75
N ILE A 94 16.35 -0.90 -18.61
CA ILE A 94 15.82 -0.60 -17.29
C ILE A 94 16.47 0.70 -16.80
N TYR A 95 15.64 1.63 -16.36
CA TYR A 95 16.02 2.93 -15.81
C TYR A 95 15.81 2.93 -14.31
N ALA A 96 16.83 3.32 -13.56
CA ALA A 96 16.81 3.52 -12.12
C ALA A 96 16.91 5.01 -11.80
N GLY A 97 15.83 5.57 -11.24
CA GLY A 97 15.86 6.92 -10.68
C GLY A 97 16.45 6.87 -9.28
N THR A 98 17.53 7.61 -9.05
CA THR A 98 18.30 7.57 -7.80
C THR A 98 18.39 8.94 -7.14
N ASN A 99 19.04 9.03 -5.97
CA ASN A 99 19.44 10.30 -5.37
C ASN A 99 20.65 10.99 -6.04
N GLN A 100 21.20 10.38 -7.10
CA GLN A 100 22.43 10.80 -7.78
C GLN A 100 22.24 10.91 -9.30
N GLY A 101 20.98 11.01 -9.76
CA GLY A 101 20.63 11.01 -11.18
C GLY A 101 19.96 9.70 -11.63
N ILE A 102 20.03 9.43 -12.93
CA ILE A 102 19.39 8.26 -13.56
C ILE A 102 20.49 7.29 -13.97
N PHE A 103 20.35 6.03 -13.61
CA PHE A 103 21.21 4.95 -14.09
C PHE A 103 20.42 4.01 -15.00
N THR A 104 21.09 3.39 -15.95
CA THR A 104 20.48 2.42 -16.87
C THR A 104 21.24 1.11 -16.92
N THR A 105 20.52 0.06 -17.25
CA THR A 105 21.09 -1.24 -17.62
C THR A 105 20.35 -1.79 -18.84
N VAL A 106 21.09 -2.48 -19.70
CA VAL A 106 20.58 -3.20 -20.88
C VAL A 106 20.84 -4.71 -20.79
N ASN A 107 21.44 -5.16 -19.69
CA ASN A 107 21.86 -6.54 -19.42
C ASN A 107 21.28 -7.04 -18.09
N ASP A 108 20.00 -6.75 -17.85
CA ASP A 108 19.25 -7.23 -16.68
C ASP A 108 19.94 -6.97 -15.33
N GLY A 109 20.59 -5.81 -15.21
CA GLY A 109 21.23 -5.36 -13.98
C GLY A 109 22.62 -5.94 -13.70
N GLU A 110 23.23 -6.65 -14.65
CA GLU A 110 24.64 -7.09 -14.49
C GLU A 110 25.60 -5.91 -14.38
N ALA A 111 25.31 -4.81 -15.10
CA ALA A 111 26.02 -3.55 -14.95
C ALA A 111 25.07 -2.36 -15.15
N TRP A 112 25.23 -1.35 -14.30
CA TRP A 112 24.56 -0.05 -14.38
C TRP A 112 25.51 1.02 -14.91
N THR A 113 24.97 1.95 -15.69
CA THR A 113 25.71 3.10 -16.22
C THR A 113 24.92 4.38 -15.96
N LEU A 114 25.59 5.50 -15.71
CA LEU A 114 24.93 6.80 -15.62
C LEU A 114 24.29 7.14 -16.98
N PHE A 115 23.05 7.61 -16.95
CA PHE A 115 22.26 7.95 -18.13
C PHE A 115 22.27 9.46 -18.39
N GLY A 116 22.76 9.85 -19.56
CA GLY A 116 22.77 11.24 -20.01
C GLY A 116 23.53 12.17 -19.05
N THR A 117 23.02 13.40 -18.89
CA THR A 117 23.52 14.34 -17.88
C THR A 117 22.64 14.27 -16.63
N THR A 118 23.27 14.41 -15.46
CA THR A 118 22.54 14.46 -14.18
C THR A 118 21.61 15.67 -14.19
N PRO A 119 20.29 15.48 -13.98
CA PRO A 119 19.35 16.60 -13.94
C PRO A 119 19.70 17.58 -12.81
N LEU A 120 19.29 18.84 -12.95
CA LEU A 120 19.47 19.90 -11.93
C LEU A 120 18.94 19.47 -10.53
N TYR A 121 17.96 18.57 -10.53
CA TYR A 121 17.36 17.93 -9.37
C TYR A 121 17.73 16.44 -9.35
N PRO A 122 18.90 16.06 -8.78
CA PRO A 122 19.46 14.71 -8.94
C PRO A 122 18.69 13.63 -8.17
N SER A 123 17.78 14.01 -7.26
CA SER A 123 16.93 13.05 -6.55
C SER A 123 15.66 12.75 -7.33
N ILE A 124 15.72 11.70 -8.14
CA ILE A 124 14.66 11.29 -9.06
C ILE A 124 13.66 10.41 -8.31
N ALA A 125 12.42 10.87 -8.16
CA ALA A 125 11.36 10.11 -7.50
C ALA A 125 10.55 9.24 -8.46
N SER A 126 10.35 9.69 -9.70
CA SER A 126 9.59 8.93 -10.71
C SER A 126 10.11 9.22 -12.10
N ILE A 127 10.04 8.21 -12.97
CA ILE A 127 10.39 8.28 -14.39
C ILE A 127 9.17 7.78 -15.17
N GLN A 128 8.76 8.50 -16.20
CA GLN A 128 7.69 8.12 -17.11
C GLN A 128 8.07 8.44 -18.55
N PHE A 129 7.46 7.73 -19.49
CA PHE A 129 7.67 7.96 -20.92
C PHE A 129 6.35 8.20 -21.63
N ILE A 130 6.37 9.15 -22.55
CA ILE A 130 5.38 9.27 -23.62
C ILE A 130 6.14 9.29 -24.93
N SER A 131 5.93 8.25 -25.74
CA SER A 131 6.66 8.03 -26.98
C SER A 131 8.18 8.09 -26.74
N THR A 132 8.88 9.06 -27.33
CA THR A 132 10.32 9.25 -27.18
C THR A 132 10.68 10.13 -25.99
N THR A 133 9.76 10.96 -25.50
CA THR A 133 10.00 11.93 -24.43
C THR A 133 9.99 11.27 -23.06
N MET A 134 11.00 11.57 -22.25
CA MET A 134 11.11 11.17 -20.85
C MET A 134 10.63 12.31 -19.95
N PHE A 135 9.87 11.97 -18.92
CA PHE A 135 9.43 12.87 -17.85
C PHE A 135 9.95 12.35 -16.52
N VAL A 136 10.52 13.23 -15.70
CA VAL A 136 11.03 12.88 -14.37
C VAL A 136 10.60 13.91 -13.33
N THR A 137 10.25 13.44 -12.14
CA THR A 137 10.06 14.32 -10.99
C THR A 137 11.34 14.30 -10.16
N GLY A 138 11.97 15.45 -10.02
CA GLY A 138 13.21 15.61 -9.26
C GLY A 138 13.00 16.45 -8.00
N HIS A 139 13.86 16.25 -7.00
CA HIS A 139 13.98 17.14 -5.85
C HIS A 139 15.43 17.55 -5.58
N ARG A 140 15.60 18.70 -4.96
CA ARG A 140 16.88 19.17 -4.40
C ARG A 140 16.65 19.82 -3.05
N THR A 141 17.52 19.49 -2.11
CA THR A 141 17.60 20.19 -0.83
C THR A 141 18.61 21.32 -0.95
N ILE A 142 18.19 22.54 -0.62
CA ILE A 142 19.04 23.71 -0.50
C ILE A 142 19.13 24.05 0.98
N TYR A 143 20.36 24.19 1.45
CA TYR A 143 20.66 24.65 2.80
C TYR A 143 20.95 26.15 2.71
N ASP A 144 20.06 26.96 3.28
CA ASP A 144 20.31 28.35 3.62
C ASP A 144 20.66 28.40 5.12
N ASP A 145 21.39 29.41 5.57
CA ASP A 145 21.94 29.51 6.94
C ASP A 145 20.86 29.41 8.02
N GLU A 146 19.60 29.69 7.68
CA GLU A 146 18.45 29.62 8.58
C GLU A 146 17.37 28.60 8.18
N ASN A 147 17.41 28.01 6.98
CA ASN A 147 16.30 27.18 6.46
C ASN A 147 16.75 26.04 5.54
N ILE A 148 16.01 24.92 5.60
CA ILE A 148 16.08 23.83 4.63
C ILE A 148 14.97 24.04 3.60
N ILE A 149 15.33 24.38 2.37
CA ILE A 149 14.38 24.57 1.27
C ILE A 149 14.39 23.31 0.41
N LEU A 150 13.22 22.68 0.26
CA LEU A 150 13.01 21.57 -0.66
C LEU A 150 12.41 22.11 -1.96
N GLU A 151 13.20 22.06 -3.02
CA GLU A 151 12.71 22.36 -4.36
C GLU A 151 12.32 21.07 -5.07
N SER A 152 11.18 21.08 -5.78
CA SER A 152 10.81 20.00 -6.68
C SER A 152 10.21 20.52 -7.99
N ASP A 153 10.56 19.82 -9.07
CA ASP A 153 10.08 20.14 -10.41
C ASP A 153 9.77 18.86 -11.21
N LEU A 154 8.92 19.02 -12.22
CA LEU A 154 8.70 18.05 -13.28
C LEU A 154 9.56 18.45 -14.47
N LEU A 155 10.56 17.64 -14.79
CA LEU A 155 11.45 17.87 -15.93
C LEU A 155 11.06 16.95 -17.09
N ARG A 156 11.33 17.41 -18.31
CA ARG A 156 11.23 16.62 -19.52
C ARG A 156 12.54 16.63 -20.30
N SER A 157 12.83 15.51 -20.96
CA SER A 157 13.91 15.37 -21.93
C SER A 157 13.37 14.72 -23.20
N SER A 158 13.72 15.31 -24.34
CA SER A 158 13.36 14.80 -25.68
C SER A 158 14.56 14.25 -26.45
N ASP A 159 15.73 14.20 -25.82
CA ASP A 159 17.03 13.89 -26.43
C ASP A 159 17.80 12.86 -25.61
N GLU A 160 17.09 11.89 -25.04
CA GLU A 160 17.68 10.79 -24.26
C GLU A 160 18.49 11.25 -23.04
N GLY A 161 17.98 12.25 -22.32
CA GLY A 161 18.59 12.75 -21.09
C GLY A 161 19.81 13.63 -21.29
N ASN A 162 20.12 14.04 -22.52
CA ASN A 162 21.23 14.96 -22.79
C ASN A 162 20.89 16.38 -22.32
N SER A 163 19.64 16.81 -22.46
CA SER A 163 19.13 18.08 -21.93
C SER A 163 17.78 17.92 -21.23
N TRP A 164 17.55 18.80 -20.25
CA TRP A 164 16.38 18.79 -19.38
C TRP A 164 15.72 20.17 -19.34
N TYR A 165 14.39 20.18 -19.47
CA TYR A 165 13.58 21.40 -19.43
C TYR A 165 12.46 21.25 -18.40
N SER A 166 12.14 22.33 -17.69
CA SER A 166 10.96 22.35 -16.82
C SER A 166 9.69 22.10 -17.63
N SER A 167 8.79 21.31 -17.05
CA SER A 167 7.54 20.83 -17.63
C SER A 167 6.40 20.94 -16.62
N SER A 168 6.48 21.86 -15.67
CA SER A 168 5.51 22.05 -14.58
C SER A 168 4.55 23.23 -14.78
N ASN A 169 4.44 23.77 -16.00
CA ASN A 169 3.59 24.93 -16.28
C ASN A 169 2.10 24.65 -15.97
N GLY A 170 1.57 25.34 -14.94
CA GLY A 170 0.21 25.12 -14.43
C GLY A 170 0.15 24.24 -13.17
N ILE A 171 1.28 23.68 -12.72
CA ILE A 171 1.43 22.99 -11.44
C ILE A 171 2.19 23.90 -10.46
N PRO A 172 1.70 24.07 -9.22
CA PRO A 172 2.50 24.74 -8.18
C PRO A 172 3.82 23.97 -7.95
N ILE A 173 4.95 24.66 -8.11
CA ILE A 173 6.28 24.14 -7.77
C ILE A 173 6.33 23.68 -6.30
N ASN A 174 7.22 22.74 -5.96
CA ASN A 174 7.40 22.19 -4.60
C ASN A 174 6.20 21.39 -4.06
N SER A 175 5.34 20.90 -4.96
CA SER A 175 4.16 20.13 -4.57
C SER A 175 4.05 18.75 -5.21
N ILE A 176 4.88 18.43 -6.20
CA ILE A 176 4.75 17.22 -7.02
C ILE A 176 5.27 15.98 -6.29
N GLY A 177 4.36 15.07 -5.96
CA GLY A 177 4.66 13.78 -5.34
C GLY A 177 4.88 12.64 -6.33
N GLY A 178 4.51 12.82 -7.60
CA GLY A 178 4.76 11.84 -8.65
C GLY A 178 4.04 12.17 -9.95
N VAL A 179 4.49 11.55 -11.04
CA VAL A 179 3.84 11.58 -12.36
C VAL A 179 3.58 10.15 -12.84
N PHE A 180 2.43 9.92 -13.45
CA PHE A 180 2.08 8.64 -14.07
C PHE A 180 1.28 8.85 -15.34
N THR A 181 1.11 7.77 -16.09
CA THR A 181 0.34 7.76 -17.33
C THR A 181 -1.02 7.10 -17.13
N HIS A 182 -2.04 7.65 -17.80
CA HIS A 182 -3.38 7.07 -17.85
C HIS A 182 -4.00 7.40 -19.22
N ARG A 183 -4.39 6.39 -20.00
CA ARG A 183 -4.97 6.57 -21.35
C ARG A 183 -4.13 7.51 -22.24
N HIS A 184 -2.81 7.33 -22.21
CA HIS A 184 -1.83 8.17 -22.94
C HIS A 184 -1.76 9.64 -22.52
N ARG A 185 -2.39 10.03 -21.41
CA ARG A 185 -2.23 11.35 -20.79
C ARG A 185 -1.25 11.27 -19.64
N LEU A 186 -0.61 12.40 -19.32
CA LEU A 186 0.14 12.52 -18.08
C LEU A 186 -0.75 13.02 -16.96
N ILE A 187 -0.54 12.46 -15.79
CA ILE A 187 -1.18 12.87 -14.55
C ILE A 187 -0.10 13.16 -13.53
N ALA A 188 -0.08 14.39 -13.03
CA ALA A 188 0.80 14.82 -11.96
C ALA A 188 -0.01 14.96 -10.68
N VAL A 189 0.52 14.42 -9.59
CA VAL A 189 -0.11 14.46 -8.27
C VAL A 189 0.64 15.41 -7.39
N THR A 190 -0.10 16.27 -6.70
CA THR A 190 0.43 17.15 -5.70
C THR A 190 -0.37 17.10 -4.41
N HIS A 191 0.22 17.59 -3.31
CA HIS A 191 -0.52 17.76 -2.06
C HIS A 191 -1.72 18.72 -2.23
N ARG A 192 -1.76 19.55 -3.27
CA ARG A 192 -2.86 20.49 -3.55
C ARG A 192 -3.87 19.98 -4.59
N GLY A 193 -3.64 18.82 -5.18
CA GLY A 193 -4.58 18.17 -6.09
C GLY A 193 -3.92 17.42 -7.24
N ILE A 194 -4.75 17.00 -8.17
CA ILE A 194 -4.35 16.24 -9.36
C ILE A 194 -4.43 17.15 -10.58
N TYR A 195 -3.39 17.06 -11.41
CA TYR A 195 -3.21 17.85 -12.62
C TYR A 195 -3.08 16.91 -13.80
N VAL A 196 -3.77 17.21 -14.88
CA VAL A 196 -3.76 16.41 -16.11
C VAL A 196 -3.20 17.27 -17.23
N SER A 197 -2.31 16.68 -18.01
CA SER A 197 -1.85 17.26 -19.26
C SER A 197 -2.46 16.50 -20.45
N ILE A 198 -2.99 17.27 -21.39
CA ILE A 198 -3.57 16.78 -22.65
C ILE A 198 -2.67 17.09 -23.86
N ASP A 199 -1.55 17.77 -23.64
CA ASP A 199 -0.63 18.29 -24.65
C ASP A 199 0.82 17.78 -24.41
N SER A 200 0.92 16.54 -23.94
CA SER A 200 2.18 15.84 -23.70
C SER A 200 3.11 16.59 -22.74
N GLY A 201 2.56 17.08 -21.62
CA GLY A 201 3.28 17.69 -20.51
C GLY A 201 3.61 19.18 -20.70
N SER A 202 3.13 19.82 -21.77
CA SER A 202 3.42 21.24 -22.03
C SER A 202 2.60 22.17 -21.13
N THR A 203 1.34 21.83 -20.88
CA THR A 203 0.47 22.52 -19.93
C THR A 203 -0.30 21.53 -19.06
N TRP A 204 -0.66 22.00 -17.86
CA TRP A 204 -1.32 21.19 -16.85
C TRP A 204 -2.55 21.89 -16.32
N GLN A 205 -3.66 21.17 -16.29
CA GLN A 205 -4.92 21.65 -15.73
C GLN A 205 -5.28 20.84 -14.49
N ARG A 206 -5.63 21.53 -13.40
CA ARG A 206 -6.15 20.89 -12.19
C ARG A 206 -7.54 20.32 -12.47
N THR A 207 -7.77 19.06 -12.13
CA THR A 207 -9.00 18.35 -12.55
C THR A 207 -9.95 17.97 -11.42
N ILE A 208 -9.57 18.15 -10.15
CA ILE A 208 -10.47 17.87 -9.02
C ILE A 208 -11.39 19.09 -8.76
N PRO A 209 -12.72 18.96 -8.87
CA PRO A 209 -13.63 20.01 -8.43
C PRO A 209 -13.91 19.91 -6.92
N TYR A 210 -13.91 21.07 -6.25
CA TYR A 210 -14.53 21.37 -4.95
C TYR A 210 -13.73 21.23 -3.64
N GLN A 211 -14.18 22.03 -2.67
CA GLN A 211 -13.60 22.54 -1.42
C GLN A 211 -13.34 21.52 -0.28
N ALA A 212 -13.36 20.22 -0.53
CA ALA A 212 -13.39 19.21 0.53
C ALA A 212 -12.15 18.31 0.60
N ILE A 213 -11.00 18.77 0.10
CA ILE A 213 -9.76 17.99 0.22
C ILE A 213 -8.65 18.84 0.83
N SER A 214 -8.42 18.62 2.12
CA SER A 214 -7.14 18.91 2.75
C SER A 214 -6.19 17.77 2.41
N GLU A 215 -5.34 17.99 1.42
CA GLU A 215 -4.19 17.15 1.09
C GLU A 215 -4.49 15.78 0.44
N ILE A 216 -3.88 15.53 -0.72
CA ILE A 216 -3.82 14.21 -1.35
C ILE A 216 -2.63 13.45 -0.73
N PHE A 217 -2.89 12.28 -0.15
CA PHE A 217 -1.86 11.45 0.48
C PHE A 217 -1.34 10.34 -0.44
N ASN A 218 -2.21 9.78 -1.27
CA ASN A 218 -1.84 8.67 -2.14
C ASN A 218 -2.74 8.63 -3.38
N VAL A 219 -2.22 8.10 -4.48
CA VAL A 219 -2.93 7.94 -5.75
C VAL A 219 -2.58 6.59 -6.35
N ALA A 220 -3.57 5.92 -6.93
CA ALA A 220 -3.39 4.69 -7.67
C ALA A 220 -4.19 4.76 -8.96
N ALA A 221 -3.64 4.24 -10.05
CA ALA A 221 -4.29 4.26 -11.34
C ALA A 221 -3.94 3.02 -12.16
N ASN A 222 -4.80 2.71 -13.12
CA ASN A 222 -4.51 1.86 -14.28
C ASN A 222 -5.10 2.58 -15.53
N ASP A 223 -5.13 1.94 -16.69
CA ASP A 223 -5.69 2.56 -17.92
C ASP A 223 -7.21 2.88 -17.85
N SER A 224 -7.92 2.31 -16.88
CA SER A 224 -9.38 2.42 -16.76
C SER A 224 -9.82 3.36 -15.65
N VAL A 225 -9.13 3.37 -14.51
CA VAL A 225 -9.51 4.08 -13.29
C VAL A 225 -8.35 4.89 -12.72
N LEU A 226 -8.70 6.03 -12.15
CA LEU A 226 -7.84 6.88 -11.33
C LEU A 226 -8.46 7.01 -9.94
N ILE A 227 -7.68 6.74 -8.90
CA ILE A 227 -8.14 6.73 -7.52
C ILE A 227 -7.22 7.61 -6.69
N ALA A 228 -7.81 8.54 -5.94
CA ALA A 228 -7.10 9.45 -5.07
C ALA A 228 -7.58 9.28 -3.63
N PHE A 229 -6.62 9.22 -2.71
CA PHE A 229 -6.86 9.14 -1.28
C PHE A 229 -6.46 10.46 -0.59
N SER A 230 -7.29 10.90 0.34
CA SER A 230 -7.18 12.17 1.06
C SER A 230 -7.61 12.03 2.52
N ARG A 231 -7.53 13.10 3.32
CA ARG A 231 -8.04 13.12 4.72
C ARG A 231 -9.56 12.89 4.82
N GLY A 232 -10.26 12.90 3.68
CA GLY A 232 -11.69 12.60 3.55
C GLY A 232 -11.96 11.28 2.82
N PRO A 233 -13.01 11.22 1.99
CA PRO A 233 -13.38 9.99 1.29
C PRO A 233 -12.41 9.63 0.16
N LEU A 234 -12.50 8.39 -0.29
CA LEU A 234 -11.83 7.94 -1.51
C LEU A 234 -12.49 8.62 -2.70
N SER A 235 -11.68 9.19 -3.58
CA SER A 235 -12.14 9.79 -4.83
C SER A 235 -11.81 8.86 -5.98
N VAL A 236 -12.80 8.52 -6.81
CA VAL A 236 -12.64 7.61 -7.95
C VAL A 236 -13.10 8.29 -9.22
N SER A 237 -12.24 8.29 -10.23
CA SER A 237 -12.49 8.80 -11.57
C SER A 237 -12.33 7.69 -12.62
N MET A 238 -13.30 7.60 -13.54
CA MET A 238 -13.32 6.63 -14.65
C MET A 238 -13.03 7.28 -16.01
N ASP A 239 -12.76 8.58 -16.03
CA ASP A 239 -12.64 9.40 -17.23
C ASP A 239 -11.32 10.20 -17.25
N GLY A 240 -10.31 9.73 -16.52
CA GLY A 240 -8.99 10.34 -16.49
C GLY A 240 -8.95 11.64 -15.69
N GLY A 241 -9.74 11.72 -14.63
CA GLY A 241 -9.79 12.82 -13.68
C GLY A 241 -10.80 13.91 -14.02
N SER A 242 -11.53 13.83 -15.14
CA SER A 242 -12.50 14.85 -15.53
C SER A 242 -13.71 14.92 -14.58
N THR A 243 -14.19 13.77 -14.12
CA THR A 243 -15.24 13.66 -13.10
C THR A 243 -14.81 12.70 -12.00
N TRP A 244 -15.34 12.94 -10.79
CA TRP A 244 -14.99 12.18 -9.58
C TRP A 244 -16.25 11.73 -8.85
N THR A 245 -16.18 10.51 -8.33
CA THR A 245 -17.23 9.89 -7.50
C THR A 245 -16.65 9.51 -6.14
N PHE A 246 -17.50 9.48 -5.12
CA PHE A 246 -17.12 9.18 -3.74
C PHE A 246 -17.83 7.90 -3.26
N PRO A 247 -17.32 6.72 -3.63
CA PRO A 247 -18.02 5.43 -3.41
C PRO A 247 -18.37 5.14 -1.94
N ASN A 248 -17.70 5.82 -1.01
CA ASN A 248 -17.81 5.54 0.42
C ASN A 248 -18.58 6.64 1.17
N GLY A 249 -19.24 7.55 0.44
CA GLY A 249 -19.87 8.74 1.02
C GLY A 249 -18.86 9.59 1.78
N ASP A 250 -19.23 10.07 2.97
CA ASP A 250 -18.37 10.88 3.84
C ASP A 250 -17.48 10.04 4.79
N SER A 251 -17.46 8.73 4.64
CA SER A 251 -16.67 7.87 5.52
C SER A 251 -15.16 8.06 5.29
N SER A 252 -14.44 8.38 6.36
CA SER A 252 -12.99 8.55 6.34
C SER A 252 -12.28 7.22 6.62
N PHE A 253 -11.13 7.04 5.97
CA PHE A 253 -10.20 5.97 6.34
C PHE A 253 -9.22 6.48 7.37
N TYR A 254 -9.02 5.72 8.44
CA TYR A 254 -8.00 6.04 9.43
C TYR A 254 -6.66 5.47 8.95
N ASP A 255 -5.78 6.36 8.50
CA ASP A 255 -4.34 6.10 8.32
C ASP A 255 -3.97 5.00 7.30
N PRO A 256 -4.52 5.01 6.06
CA PRO A 256 -3.99 4.16 5.01
C PRO A 256 -2.66 4.71 4.51
N VAL A 257 -1.69 3.80 4.34
CA VAL A 257 -0.30 4.17 4.08
C VAL A 257 0.06 3.96 2.61
N ALA A 258 -0.51 2.93 1.99
CA ALA A 258 -0.20 2.51 0.63
C ALA A 258 -1.47 2.08 -0.11
N MET A 259 -1.49 2.32 -1.43
CA MET A 259 -2.57 1.94 -2.31
C MET A 259 -2.02 1.55 -3.68
N CYS A 260 -2.62 0.57 -4.33
CA CYS A 260 -2.37 0.29 -5.75
C CYS A 260 -3.65 -0.22 -6.43
N VAL A 261 -3.67 -0.16 -7.76
CA VAL A 261 -4.70 -0.80 -8.58
C VAL A 261 -4.04 -1.91 -9.37
N VAL A 262 -4.55 -3.13 -9.23
CA VAL A 262 -4.09 -4.28 -10.01
C VAL A 262 -5.28 -4.90 -10.72
N ARG A 263 -5.24 -4.91 -12.06
CA ARG A 263 -6.38 -5.28 -12.91
C ARG A 263 -7.62 -4.46 -12.48
N ASN A 264 -8.74 -5.11 -12.15
CA ASN A 264 -9.96 -4.48 -11.64
C ASN A 264 -10.08 -4.58 -10.10
N THR A 265 -8.96 -4.48 -9.39
CA THR A 265 -8.93 -4.60 -7.93
C THR A 265 -8.11 -3.48 -7.32
N LEU A 266 -8.75 -2.74 -6.43
CA LEU A 266 -8.08 -1.78 -5.55
C LEU A 266 -7.51 -2.53 -4.36
N VAL A 267 -6.23 -2.32 -4.08
CA VAL A 267 -5.55 -2.84 -2.89
C VAL A 267 -5.09 -1.67 -2.04
N MET A 268 -5.37 -1.72 -0.74
CA MET A 268 -5.04 -0.63 0.18
C MET A 268 -4.56 -1.18 1.52
N SER A 269 -3.64 -0.47 2.16
CA SER A 269 -3.17 -0.81 3.50
C SER A 269 -3.97 -0.02 4.52
N TRP A 270 -4.58 -0.71 5.48
CA TRP A 270 -5.35 -0.08 6.56
C TRP A 270 -5.41 -1.04 7.75
N GLY A 271 -4.35 -1.14 8.56
CA GLY A 271 -4.24 -2.22 9.56
C GLY A 271 -4.13 -3.60 8.89
N GLY A 272 -3.15 -3.73 7.98
CA GLY A 272 -2.96 -4.88 7.08
C GLY A 272 -3.39 -4.58 5.65
N VAL A 273 -3.50 -5.61 4.80
CA VAL A 273 -3.89 -5.51 3.39
C VAL A 273 -5.39 -5.75 3.23
N ARG A 274 -6.06 -4.87 2.49
CA ARG A 274 -7.46 -5.02 2.09
C ARG A 274 -7.60 -4.86 0.60
N VAL A 275 -8.58 -5.56 0.04
CA VAL A 275 -8.86 -5.57 -1.40
C VAL A 275 -10.32 -5.21 -1.66
N SER A 276 -10.57 -4.49 -2.75
CA SER A 276 -11.90 -4.10 -3.20
C SER A 276 -12.01 -4.28 -4.71
N THR A 277 -13.08 -4.93 -5.16
CA THR A 277 -13.39 -5.14 -6.59
C THR A 277 -14.45 -4.17 -7.11
N ASP A 278 -14.95 -3.28 -6.24
CA ASP A 278 -15.99 -2.29 -6.52
C ASP A 278 -15.52 -0.87 -6.15
N TRP A 279 -14.20 -0.65 -6.22
CA TRP A 279 -13.53 0.64 -6.08
C TRP A 279 -13.73 1.32 -4.72
N GLY A 280 -13.80 0.53 -3.66
CA GLY A 280 -13.81 0.99 -2.28
C GLY A 280 -15.17 0.91 -1.59
N LYS A 281 -16.24 0.55 -2.31
CA LYS A 281 -17.58 0.39 -1.71
C LYS A 281 -17.60 -0.77 -0.72
N GLN A 282 -16.93 -1.88 -1.04
CA GLN A 282 -16.77 -3.05 -0.18
C GLN A 282 -15.30 -3.47 -0.10
N TRP A 283 -14.90 -4.02 1.06
CA TRP A 283 -13.52 -4.42 1.33
C TRP A 283 -13.46 -5.82 1.92
N ARG A 284 -12.48 -6.61 1.46
CA ARG A 284 -12.09 -7.90 2.02
C ARG A 284 -10.71 -7.78 2.66
N ILE A 285 -10.57 -8.25 3.90
CA ILE A 285 -9.26 -8.37 4.56
C ILE A 285 -8.48 -9.51 3.91
N MET A 286 -7.19 -9.31 3.66
CA MET A 286 -6.33 -10.27 3.00
C MET A 286 -4.99 -10.33 3.72
N ASN A 287 -5.02 -10.72 5.00
CA ASN A 287 -3.86 -10.69 5.90
C ASN A 287 -3.20 -12.06 6.12
N ASP A 288 -3.77 -13.15 5.59
CA ASP A 288 -3.27 -14.51 5.83
C ASP A 288 -1.81 -14.63 5.38
N GLY A 289 -0.92 -15.13 6.26
CA GLY A 289 0.52 -15.22 5.99
C GLY A 289 1.31 -13.92 6.19
N LEU A 290 0.65 -12.79 6.48
CA LEU A 290 1.35 -11.61 6.98
C LEU A 290 1.62 -11.81 8.46
N ASP A 291 2.91 -11.87 8.83
CA ASP A 291 3.37 -11.89 10.23
C ASP A 291 3.16 -10.51 10.88
N THR A 292 1.88 -10.15 11.04
CA THR A 292 1.38 -8.92 11.65
C THR A 292 0.78 -9.20 13.03
N ALA A 293 0.64 -10.48 13.40
CA ALA A 293 0.01 -10.95 14.62
C ALA A 293 1.07 -11.46 15.60
N GLY A 294 1.62 -10.56 16.42
CA GLY A 294 2.47 -10.98 17.54
C GLY A 294 3.31 -9.89 18.20
N SER A 295 3.58 -8.77 17.53
CA SER A 295 4.48 -7.75 18.07
C SER A 295 3.74 -6.59 18.73
N LEU A 296 4.16 -6.24 19.94
CA LEU A 296 3.62 -5.20 20.83
C LEU A 296 3.74 -3.76 20.30
N SER A 297 3.87 -3.54 18.99
CA SER A 297 3.87 -2.20 18.41
C SER A 297 3.26 -2.17 17.00
N PRO A 298 2.06 -1.57 16.83
CA PRO A 298 1.42 -1.36 15.52
C PRO A 298 2.16 -0.37 14.59
N ARG A 299 3.37 0.08 14.96
CA ARG A 299 4.19 0.99 14.14
C ARG A 299 5.12 0.27 13.17
N PHE A 300 5.64 -0.91 13.51
CA PHE A 300 6.74 -1.55 12.75
C PHE A 300 6.32 -2.50 11.61
N TYR A 301 5.03 -2.88 11.53
CA TYR A 301 4.50 -3.78 10.48
C TYR A 301 3.51 -3.09 9.54
N ARG A 302 3.58 -1.76 9.44
CA ARG A 302 2.76 -1.02 8.47
C ARG A 302 3.22 -1.37 7.05
N ILE A 303 2.28 -1.80 6.23
CA ILE A 303 2.53 -1.95 4.79
C ILE A 303 2.74 -0.56 4.20
N ARG A 304 3.97 -0.30 3.75
CA ARG A 304 4.48 0.96 3.21
C ARG A 304 4.29 1.10 1.71
N GLY A 305 4.17 -0.01 0.99
CA GLY A 305 4.03 -0.02 -0.45
C GLY A 305 3.34 -1.27 -0.95
N PHE A 306 2.69 -1.12 -2.10
CA PHE A 306 2.23 -2.23 -2.92
C PHE A 306 2.80 -2.09 -4.31
N LEU A 307 3.27 -3.21 -4.85
CA LEU A 307 3.90 -3.24 -6.16
C LEU A 307 3.46 -4.52 -6.86
N SER A 308 2.97 -4.43 -8.09
CA SER A 308 2.59 -5.60 -8.87
C SER A 308 3.53 -5.77 -10.04
N SER A 309 4.04 -6.98 -10.23
CA SER A 309 4.91 -7.29 -11.36
C SER A 309 4.91 -8.80 -11.61
N GLY A 310 5.03 -9.21 -12.87
CA GLY A 310 4.89 -10.61 -13.26
C GLY A 310 3.55 -11.21 -12.81
N SER A 311 3.62 -12.30 -12.05
CA SER A 311 2.45 -13.05 -11.59
C SER A 311 2.01 -12.70 -10.17
N ALA A 312 2.69 -11.79 -9.48
CA ALA A 312 2.51 -11.54 -8.05
C ALA A 312 2.23 -10.06 -7.71
N LEU A 313 1.50 -9.87 -6.61
CA LEU A 313 1.50 -8.63 -5.85
C LEU A 313 2.50 -8.75 -4.73
N PHE A 314 3.26 -7.69 -4.51
CA PHE A 314 4.17 -7.53 -3.41
C PHE A 314 3.63 -6.49 -2.44
N ALA A 315 3.76 -6.77 -1.15
CA ALA A 315 3.50 -5.83 -0.07
C ALA A 315 4.81 -5.62 0.68
N SER A 316 5.25 -4.37 0.78
CA SER A 316 6.48 -4.01 1.49
C SER A 316 6.17 -3.38 2.84
N SER A 317 6.98 -3.67 3.84
CA SER A 317 7.05 -2.96 5.13
C SER A 317 8.47 -2.44 5.35
N GLU A 318 8.73 -1.87 6.52
CA GLU A 318 10.08 -1.43 6.91
C GLU A 318 11.08 -2.58 6.99
N LEU A 319 10.61 -3.81 7.30
CA LEU A 319 11.46 -4.94 7.63
C LEU A 319 11.35 -6.10 6.64
N HIS A 320 10.21 -6.22 5.95
CA HIS A 320 9.88 -7.41 5.19
C HIS A 320 9.17 -7.06 3.88
N LEU A 321 9.41 -7.92 2.90
CA LEU A 321 8.68 -7.98 1.64
C LEU A 321 7.92 -9.32 1.63
N TRP A 322 6.64 -9.25 1.29
CA TRP A 322 5.81 -10.43 1.06
C TRP A 322 5.32 -10.43 -0.38
N ARG A 323 5.10 -11.63 -0.92
CA ARG A 323 4.46 -11.84 -2.21
C ARG A 323 3.16 -12.61 -2.04
N ARG A 324 2.20 -12.37 -2.94
CA ARG A 324 1.00 -13.18 -3.10
C ARG A 324 0.64 -13.27 -4.59
N PRO A 325 0.32 -14.47 -5.12
CA PRO A 325 -0.12 -14.61 -6.51
C PRO A 325 -1.30 -13.71 -6.87
N LEU A 326 -1.25 -13.06 -8.05
CA LEU A 326 -2.26 -12.10 -8.51
C LEU A 326 -3.61 -12.73 -8.80
N ASP A 327 -3.62 -13.97 -9.26
CA ASP A 327 -4.84 -14.75 -9.47
C ASP A 327 -5.63 -14.89 -8.15
N GLN A 328 -4.96 -15.12 -7.01
CA GLN A 328 -5.60 -15.20 -5.69
C GLN A 328 -6.14 -13.85 -5.17
N ILE A 329 -5.66 -12.74 -5.73
CA ILE A 329 -6.10 -11.39 -5.36
C ILE A 329 -7.29 -10.97 -6.23
N THR A 330 -7.20 -11.29 -7.53
CA THR A 330 -8.12 -10.83 -8.58
C THR A 330 -9.22 -11.83 -8.92
N SER A 331 -9.13 -13.08 -8.43
CA SER A 331 -10.19 -14.07 -8.54
C SER A 331 -11.42 -13.55 -7.81
N ALA A 332 -12.41 -13.17 -8.61
CA ALA A 332 -13.78 -13.04 -8.17
C ALA A 332 -14.22 -14.44 -7.72
N HIS A 333 -14.07 -14.74 -6.42
CA HIS A 333 -15.11 -15.54 -5.82
C HIS A 333 -16.39 -14.70 -6.03
N GLN A 334 -17.17 -15.09 -7.04
CA GLN A 334 -18.55 -14.62 -7.16
C GLN A 334 -19.21 -14.97 -5.85
N TYR A 335 -19.32 -13.98 -4.96
CA TYR A 335 -20.23 -14.09 -3.84
C TYR A 335 -21.62 -14.09 -4.48
N SER A 336 -22.21 -15.28 -4.54
CA SER A 336 -23.64 -15.44 -4.78
C SER A 336 -24.38 -14.64 -3.69
N GLY A 337 -24.78 -13.41 -3.98
CA GLY A 337 -25.90 -12.72 -3.36
C GLY A 337 -25.96 -12.60 -1.83
N GLN A 338 -24.97 -13.00 -1.05
CA GLN A 338 -24.90 -12.66 0.36
C GLN A 338 -24.18 -11.33 0.48
N ARG A 339 -24.95 -10.27 0.74
CA ARG A 339 -24.44 -9.04 1.36
C ARG A 339 -23.50 -9.48 2.47
N ILE A 340 -22.19 -9.31 2.29
CA ILE A 340 -21.24 -9.67 3.34
C ILE A 340 -21.53 -8.70 4.49
N PRO A 341 -22.00 -9.20 5.62
CA PRO A 341 -22.17 -8.39 6.82
C PRO A 341 -20.81 -7.74 7.15
N ALA A 342 -20.78 -6.46 7.53
CA ALA A 342 -19.54 -5.83 7.99
C ALA A 342 -18.86 -6.76 9.01
N ALA A 343 -17.59 -7.16 8.78
CA ALA A 343 -16.93 -8.15 9.61
C ALA A 343 -17.10 -7.79 11.10
N GLN A 344 -17.50 -8.76 11.93
CA GLN A 344 -17.68 -8.51 13.35
C GLN A 344 -16.32 -8.28 14.01
N TYR A 345 -16.10 -7.12 14.60
CA TYR A 345 -14.84 -6.80 15.28
C TYR A 345 -15.06 -5.87 16.47
N LEU A 346 -14.11 -5.89 17.39
CA LEU A 346 -13.94 -4.92 18.47
C LEU A 346 -12.54 -4.33 18.34
N ASP A 347 -12.41 -3.00 18.22
CA ASP A 347 -11.12 -2.30 18.13
C ASP A 347 -10.51 -2.06 19.51
N GLN A 348 -9.20 -1.78 19.53
CA GLN A 348 -8.56 -1.24 20.71
C GLN A 348 -9.09 0.18 20.99
N ASN A 349 -9.47 0.47 22.23
CA ASN A 349 -9.89 1.80 22.66
C ASN A 349 -8.79 2.84 22.37
N TYR A 350 -9.18 4.04 21.95
CA TYR A 350 -8.25 5.15 21.68
C TYR A 350 -8.78 6.47 22.27
N PRO A 351 -7.95 7.23 23.00
CA PRO A 351 -6.57 6.91 23.38
C PRO A 351 -6.47 5.71 24.35
N ASN A 352 -5.29 5.09 24.46
CA ASN A 352 -4.93 4.08 25.46
C ASN A 352 -3.40 4.13 25.70
N PRO A 353 -2.90 4.56 26.86
CA PRO A 353 -3.64 4.96 28.06
C PRO A 353 -4.54 6.19 27.83
N PHE A 354 -5.59 6.37 28.63
CA PHE A 354 -6.55 7.47 28.47
C PHE A 354 -6.80 8.23 29.78
N ASN A 355 -7.20 9.50 29.68
CA ASN A 355 -7.52 10.38 30.81
C ASN A 355 -8.59 11.42 30.43
N PRO A 356 -9.77 11.44 31.09
CA PRO A 356 -10.50 10.29 31.61
C PRO A 356 -11.33 9.62 30.50
N GLU A 357 -11.19 10.06 29.24
CA GLU A 357 -12.07 9.67 28.14
C GLU A 357 -11.39 8.83 27.07
N THR A 358 -12.09 7.79 26.61
CA THR A 358 -11.67 6.96 25.48
C THR A 358 -12.84 6.60 24.58
N VAL A 359 -12.53 6.25 23.34
CA VAL A 359 -13.49 5.84 22.33
C VAL A 359 -13.25 4.37 21.97
N ILE A 360 -14.30 3.56 22.05
CA ILE A 360 -14.34 2.15 21.67
C ILE A 360 -15.14 2.02 20.38
N ARG A 361 -14.53 1.42 19.36
CA ARG A 361 -15.14 1.19 18.05
C ARG A 361 -15.33 -0.29 17.80
N PHE A 362 -16.43 -0.66 17.17
CA PHE A 362 -16.73 -2.06 16.85
C PHE A 362 -17.69 -2.13 15.66
N SER A 363 -17.90 -3.32 15.11
CA SER A 363 -18.88 -3.54 14.06
C SER A 363 -19.72 -4.78 14.35
N VAL A 364 -21.00 -4.66 14.01
CA VAL A 364 -21.98 -5.75 14.11
C VAL A 364 -22.35 -6.16 12.68
N PRO A 365 -22.24 -7.45 12.32
CA PRO A 365 -22.45 -7.93 10.97
C PRO A 365 -23.92 -7.78 10.54
N GLN A 366 -24.83 -8.24 11.39
CA GLN A 366 -26.27 -8.23 11.13
C GLN A 366 -26.97 -7.56 12.31
N ARG A 367 -28.28 -7.32 12.19
CA ARG A 367 -29.03 -6.80 13.34
C ARG A 367 -28.96 -7.80 14.49
N ASP A 368 -28.46 -7.36 15.65
CA ASP A 368 -28.25 -8.25 16.80
C ASP A 368 -28.18 -7.48 18.13
N LEU A 369 -28.57 -8.14 19.22
CA LEU A 369 -28.44 -7.60 20.57
C LEU A 369 -26.97 -7.56 20.95
N THR A 370 -26.44 -6.36 21.15
CA THR A 370 -25.02 -6.12 21.42
C THR A 370 -24.83 -5.52 22.80
N THR A 371 -24.00 -6.16 23.61
CA THR A 371 -23.55 -5.61 24.89
C THR A 371 -22.08 -5.20 24.84
N LEU A 372 -21.75 -4.09 25.48
CA LEU A 372 -20.38 -3.63 25.69
C LEU A 372 -20.23 -3.21 27.16
N THR A 373 -19.52 -4.01 27.93
CA THR A 373 -19.38 -3.78 29.38
C THR A 373 -17.92 -3.79 29.81
N VAL A 374 -17.62 -2.89 30.75
CA VAL A 374 -16.31 -2.67 31.36
C VAL A 374 -16.22 -3.43 32.67
N TYR A 375 -15.07 -4.07 32.89
CA TYR A 375 -14.70 -4.84 34.07
C TYR A 375 -13.37 -4.33 34.63
N ASP A 376 -13.18 -4.46 35.94
CA ASP A 376 -11.90 -4.24 36.58
C ASP A 376 -10.97 -5.46 36.46
N ALA A 377 -9.76 -5.36 37.02
CA ALA A 377 -8.77 -6.44 37.00
C ALA A 377 -9.20 -7.72 37.74
N LEU A 378 -10.21 -7.64 38.61
CA LEU A 378 -10.79 -8.79 39.33
C LEU A 378 -11.99 -9.39 38.57
N GLY A 379 -12.35 -8.84 37.42
CA GLY A 379 -13.50 -9.26 36.63
C GLY A 379 -14.83 -8.75 37.17
N ARG A 380 -14.82 -7.80 38.11
CA ARG A 380 -16.04 -7.15 38.60
C ARG A 380 -16.51 -6.12 37.57
N GLU A 381 -17.80 -6.10 37.32
CA GLU A 381 -18.40 -5.15 36.39
C GLU A 381 -18.35 -3.72 36.94
N VAL A 382 -17.83 -2.80 36.12
CA VAL A 382 -17.62 -1.38 36.47
C VAL A 382 -18.67 -0.51 35.79
N SER A 383 -18.95 -0.76 34.50
CA SER A 383 -19.90 0.05 33.73
C SER A 383 -20.44 -0.75 32.54
N GLU A 384 -21.73 -0.62 32.25
CA GLU A 384 -22.33 -1.12 31.00
C GLU A 384 -22.46 0.08 30.06
N LEU A 385 -21.69 0.07 28.97
CA LEU A 385 -21.63 1.20 28.04
C LEU A 385 -22.67 1.10 26.93
N LEU A 386 -23.15 -0.12 26.66
CA LEU A 386 -24.13 -0.41 25.64
C LEU A 386 -24.82 -1.74 25.94
N ASN A 387 -26.13 -1.79 25.74
CA ASN A 387 -26.94 -3.01 25.78
C ASN A 387 -28.20 -2.81 24.91
N GLU A 388 -28.00 -2.86 23.59
CA GLU A 388 -29.02 -2.47 22.62
C GLU A 388 -29.00 -3.37 21.38
N GLU A 389 -30.16 -3.47 20.71
CA GLU A 389 -30.24 -4.14 19.41
C GLU A 389 -29.72 -3.20 18.31
N LEU A 390 -28.52 -3.49 17.81
CA LEU A 390 -27.86 -2.63 16.85
C LEU A 390 -28.10 -3.12 15.41
N PRO A 391 -28.32 -2.22 14.44
CA PRO A 391 -28.32 -2.60 13.04
C PRO A 391 -26.92 -3.02 12.56
N ALA A 392 -26.88 -3.76 11.45
CA ALA A 392 -25.66 -4.05 10.72
C ALA A 392 -24.87 -2.76 10.44
N GLY A 393 -23.60 -2.71 10.83
CA GLY A 393 -22.78 -1.53 10.62
C GLY A 393 -21.68 -1.33 11.65
N ARG A 394 -21.01 -0.17 11.56
CA ARG A 394 -19.99 0.27 12.51
C ARG A 394 -20.62 1.13 13.59
N HIS A 395 -20.14 0.95 14.81
CA HIS A 395 -20.66 1.59 16.01
C HIS A 395 -19.51 2.15 16.83
N THR A 396 -19.80 3.20 17.59
CA THR A 396 -18.82 3.89 18.42
C THR A 396 -19.44 4.20 19.76
N VAL A 397 -18.75 3.81 20.83
CA VAL A 397 -19.17 4.06 22.22
C VAL A 397 -18.04 4.75 22.96
N ARG A 398 -18.40 5.69 23.83
CA ARG A 398 -17.48 6.52 24.59
C ARG A 398 -17.53 6.11 26.06
N TRP A 399 -16.37 5.99 26.69
CA TRP A 399 -16.29 5.82 28.14
C TRP A 399 -15.51 6.97 28.75
N ASN A 400 -16.11 7.60 29.76
CA ASN A 400 -15.60 8.77 30.47
C ASN A 400 -14.90 8.40 31.80
N GLY A 401 -14.60 7.11 32.00
CA GLY A 401 -13.95 6.64 33.22
C GLY A 401 -14.85 6.75 34.47
N MET A 402 -16.17 6.68 34.31
CA MET A 402 -17.14 6.60 35.42
C MET A 402 -17.68 5.18 35.56
N ASP A 403 -17.99 4.79 36.79
CA ASP A 403 -18.71 3.55 37.11
C ASP A 403 -20.23 3.72 37.04
N ARG A 404 -20.98 2.66 37.38
CA ARG A 404 -22.46 2.65 37.38
C ARG A 404 -23.12 3.64 38.36
N SER A 405 -22.43 4.02 39.44
CA SER A 405 -22.90 5.04 40.39
C SER A 405 -22.63 6.47 39.92
N GLY A 406 -21.95 6.64 38.77
CA GLY A 406 -21.48 7.94 38.30
C GLY A 406 -20.19 8.38 38.98
N GLU A 407 -19.54 7.50 39.75
CA GLU A 407 -18.31 7.81 40.47
C GLU A 407 -17.07 7.58 39.58
N PRO A 408 -16.00 8.38 39.75
CA PRO A 408 -14.75 8.19 39.04
C PRO A 408 -14.12 6.80 39.29
N ALA A 409 -13.93 6.03 38.22
CA ALA A 409 -13.10 4.84 38.26
C ALA A 409 -11.63 5.19 38.58
N ALA A 410 -10.97 4.38 39.41
CA ALA A 410 -9.58 4.57 39.81
C ALA A 410 -8.58 4.39 38.64
N SER A 411 -7.40 4.99 38.73
CA SER A 411 -6.31 4.69 37.79
C SER A 411 -5.95 3.20 37.84
N GLY A 412 -5.86 2.54 36.69
CA GLY A 412 -5.63 1.09 36.67
C GLY A 412 -5.96 0.41 35.35
N ILE A 413 -5.78 -0.91 35.37
CA ILE A 413 -6.09 -1.79 34.24
C ILE A 413 -7.57 -2.16 34.30
N TYR A 414 -8.24 -1.98 33.17
CA TYR A 414 -9.62 -2.40 32.95
C TYR A 414 -9.72 -3.29 31.71
N PHE A 415 -10.81 -4.03 31.62
CA PHE A 415 -11.15 -4.85 30.47
C PHE A 415 -12.53 -4.46 29.96
N TYR A 416 -12.72 -4.33 28.67
CA TYR A 416 -14.06 -4.20 28.08
C TYR A 416 -14.34 -5.42 27.23
N ARG A 417 -15.56 -5.93 27.35
CA ARG A 417 -16.05 -7.10 26.64
C ARG A 417 -17.24 -6.72 25.79
N MET A 418 -17.16 -7.06 24.51
CA MET A 418 -18.30 -7.01 23.61
C MET A 418 -18.91 -8.40 23.49
N ARG A 419 -20.24 -8.49 23.48
CA ARG A 419 -20.98 -9.68 23.05
C ARG A 419 -22.04 -9.30 22.02
N SER A 420 -22.14 -10.09 20.95
CA SER A 420 -23.27 -10.04 20.01
C SER A 420 -23.39 -11.42 19.37
N GLY A 421 -24.52 -12.08 19.58
CA GLY A 421 -24.74 -13.46 19.16
C GLY A 421 -23.71 -14.41 19.78
N ALA A 422 -23.05 -15.22 18.94
CA ALA A 422 -21.98 -16.13 19.36
C ALA A 422 -20.60 -15.46 19.54
N PHE A 423 -20.46 -14.19 19.15
CA PHE A 423 -19.20 -13.48 19.21
C PHE A 423 -19.02 -12.83 20.58
N ALA A 424 -17.90 -13.13 21.23
CA ALA A 424 -17.50 -12.51 22.49
C ALA A 424 -15.99 -12.20 22.44
N VAL A 425 -15.64 -10.92 22.52
CA VAL A 425 -14.23 -10.47 22.51
C VAL A 425 -13.99 -9.53 23.68
N THR A 426 -12.85 -9.71 24.35
CA THR A 426 -12.41 -8.88 25.48
C THR A 426 -11.09 -8.19 25.11
N LYS A 427 -10.94 -6.92 25.47
CA LYS A 427 -9.71 -6.15 25.30
C LYS A 427 -9.35 -5.38 26.57
N LYS A 428 -8.06 -5.14 26.75
CA LYS A 428 -7.47 -4.46 27.91
C LYS A 428 -7.33 -2.96 27.64
N MET A 429 -7.60 -2.11 28.63
CA MET A 429 -7.35 -0.67 28.59
C MET A 429 -6.69 -0.17 29.88
N LEU A 430 -5.98 0.95 29.81
CA LEU A 430 -5.30 1.58 30.94
C LEU A 430 -5.87 2.98 31.17
N LEU A 431 -6.54 3.18 32.30
CA LEU A 431 -7.00 4.49 32.77
C LEU A 431 -5.88 5.12 33.59
N ILE A 432 -5.49 6.35 33.22
CA ILE A 432 -4.59 7.19 34.00
C ILE A 432 -5.37 8.45 34.35
N ARG A 433 -5.54 8.69 35.65
CA ARG A 433 -6.00 9.97 36.19
C ARG A 433 -4.90 10.64 36.98
#